data_AF-A0A161VRB3-F1
#
_entry.id   AF-A0A161VRB3-F1
#
_cell.length_a   1.000
_cell.length_b   1.000
_cell.length_c   1.000
_cell.angle_alpha   90.00
_cell.angle_beta   90.00
_cell.angle_gamma   90.00
#
_symmetry.space_group_name_H-M   'P 1'
#
loop_
_entity.id
_entity.type
_entity.pdbx_description
1 polymer ?
#
loop_
_entity_poly.entity_id
_entity_poly.type
_entity_poly.pdbx_seq_one_letter_code
_entity_poly.pdbx_strand_id
1 'polypeptide(L)'
;MGPTVTELLAELLSLDDPKFRQVNAKHGDDHGVNLSALRAIARRLKTQHELARALWATEDTAARLLALLICRPKLYERDELDSMIRDARTPKVHDWLVNYAVKKNPHSEELRLLWIDDPDAAVASAGWALTTNRVAKRPDGLDLSSLLDVIESDMKDAPDRLQWAMNHCLAQIGIEHADLRARALDIGERLRVLEDYPTPPNCTSPFAPTWINEMVSRRS
;
A
#
# COMPACT_ATOMS: atom_id res chain seq x y z
N MET A 1 9.75 17.95 -28.46
CA MET A 1 9.74 18.23 -27.01
C MET A 1 8.72 17.31 -26.38
N GLY A 2 9.04 16.71 -25.23
CA GLY A 2 8.05 15.98 -24.43
C GLY A 2 7.06 16.94 -23.77
N PRO A 3 5.91 16.46 -23.27
CA PRO A 3 4.95 17.31 -22.58
C PRO A 3 5.55 17.86 -21.28
N THR A 4 5.18 19.11 -20.98
CA THR A 4 5.56 19.81 -19.75
C THR A 4 4.64 19.43 -18.59
N VAL A 5 5.08 19.73 -17.36
CA VAL A 5 4.24 19.56 -16.15
C VAL A 5 2.94 20.35 -16.29
N THR A 6 2.99 21.59 -16.76
CA THR A 6 1.81 22.44 -16.94
C THR A 6 0.80 21.84 -17.92
N GLU A 7 1.27 21.32 -19.06
CA GLU A 7 0.40 20.67 -20.05
C GLU A 7 -0.26 19.41 -19.46
N LEU A 8 0.49 18.62 -18.68
CA LEU A 8 -0.06 17.43 -18.04
C LEU A 8 -1.04 17.75 -16.91
N LEU A 9 -0.81 18.80 -16.12
CA LEU A 9 -1.77 19.25 -15.11
C LEU A 9 -3.09 19.69 -15.77
N ALA A 10 -3.02 20.40 -16.89
CA ALA A 10 -4.22 20.77 -17.65
C ALA A 10 -4.96 19.54 -18.20
N GLU A 11 -4.22 18.55 -18.72
CA GLU A 11 -4.80 17.29 -19.19
C GLU A 11 -5.45 16.51 -18.03
N LEU A 12 -4.78 16.39 -16.88
CA LEU A 12 -5.30 15.72 -15.68
C LEU A 12 -6.55 16.41 -15.14
N LEU A 13 -6.58 17.74 -15.13
CA LEU A 13 -7.75 18.52 -14.73
C LEU A 13 -8.95 18.24 -15.64
N SER A 14 -8.72 18.04 -16.94
CA SER A 14 -9.80 17.68 -17.88
C SER A 14 -10.38 16.28 -17.66
N LEU A 15 -9.68 15.42 -16.89
CA LEU A 15 -10.14 14.08 -16.50
C LEU A 15 -10.87 14.05 -15.16
N ASP A 16 -10.98 15.19 -14.47
CA ASP A 16 -11.64 15.28 -13.17
C ASP A 16 -13.16 15.15 -13.31
N ASP A 17 -13.74 14.19 -12.58
CA ASP A 17 -15.18 14.02 -12.45
C ASP A 17 -15.61 14.26 -10.99
N PRO A 18 -16.48 15.25 -10.72
CA PRO A 18 -16.99 15.52 -9.38
C PRO A 18 -17.66 14.32 -8.70
N LYS A 19 -18.28 13.41 -9.48
CA LYS A 19 -18.90 12.19 -8.95
C LYS A 19 -17.83 11.22 -8.45
N PHE A 20 -16.76 11.05 -9.21
CA PHE A 20 -15.62 10.22 -8.75
C PHE A 20 -14.96 10.84 -7.53
N ARG A 21 -14.80 12.17 -7.49
CA ARG A 21 -14.27 12.86 -6.32
C ARG A 21 -15.13 12.61 -5.08
N GLN A 22 -16.45 12.71 -5.19
CA GLN A 22 -17.36 12.46 -4.06
C GLN A 22 -17.27 11.02 -3.55
N VAL A 23 -17.12 10.04 -4.43
CA VAL A 23 -16.94 8.64 -4.05
C VAL A 23 -15.58 8.43 -3.39
N ASN A 24 -14.51 8.94 -3.98
CA ASN A 24 -13.14 8.80 -3.48
C ASN A 24 -12.95 9.50 -2.13
N ALA A 25 -13.63 10.62 -1.89
CA ALA A 25 -13.59 11.34 -0.61
C ALA A 25 -14.08 10.48 0.56
N LYS A 26 -15.03 9.56 0.33
CA LYS A 26 -15.49 8.59 1.35
C LYS A 26 -14.40 7.61 1.77
N HIS A 27 -13.37 7.46 0.94
CA HIS A 27 -12.21 6.62 1.21
C HIS A 27 -10.98 7.43 1.64
N GLY A 28 -11.10 8.75 1.80
CA GLY A 28 -10.00 9.65 2.19
C GLY A 28 -9.15 10.18 1.02
N ASP A 29 -9.58 9.97 -0.23
CA ASP A 29 -8.91 10.45 -1.43
C ASP A 29 -9.60 11.71 -2.00
N ASP A 30 -8.82 12.70 -2.45
CA ASP A 30 -9.32 14.01 -2.91
C ASP A 30 -9.41 14.16 -4.43
N HIS A 31 -9.04 13.14 -5.20
CA HIS A 31 -8.99 13.20 -6.67
C HIS A 31 -10.31 12.78 -7.33
N GLY A 32 -10.69 13.48 -8.41
CA GLY A 32 -11.78 13.06 -9.31
C GLY A 32 -11.30 12.30 -10.56
N VAL A 33 -10.00 12.01 -10.68
CA VAL A 33 -9.44 11.43 -11.92
C VAL A 33 -9.92 10.00 -12.18
N ASN A 34 -10.34 9.75 -13.43
CA ASN A 34 -10.57 8.39 -13.92
C ASN A 34 -9.24 7.62 -14.04
N LEU A 35 -9.03 6.60 -13.19
CA LEU A 35 -7.77 5.85 -13.14
C LEU A 35 -7.46 5.05 -14.43
N SER A 36 -8.46 4.72 -15.24
CA SER A 36 -8.24 4.07 -16.54
C SER A 36 -7.71 5.07 -17.57
N ALA A 37 -8.23 6.30 -17.57
CA ALA A 37 -7.73 7.39 -18.40
C ALA A 37 -6.33 7.84 -17.95
N LEU A 38 -6.09 7.95 -16.63
CA LEU A 38 -4.76 8.21 -16.06
C LEU A 38 -3.71 7.20 -16.56
N ARG A 39 -4.06 5.91 -16.55
CA ARG A 39 -3.19 4.85 -17.09
C ARG A 39 -2.98 4.97 -18.60
N ALA A 40 -3.94 5.52 -19.35
CA ALA A 40 -3.76 5.80 -20.78
C ALA A 40 -2.72 6.90 -21.01
N ILE A 41 -2.74 7.97 -20.22
CA ILE A 41 -1.70 9.00 -20.22
C ILE A 41 -0.33 8.37 -19.92
N ALA A 42 -0.24 7.60 -18.83
CA ALA A 42 1.01 6.93 -18.45
C ALA A 42 1.57 6.02 -19.57
N ARG A 43 0.70 5.25 -20.25
CA ARG A 43 1.09 4.43 -21.41
C ARG A 43 1.66 5.26 -22.56
N ARG A 44 1.07 6.42 -22.86
CA ARG A 44 1.55 7.34 -23.89
C ARG A 44 2.90 7.95 -23.51
N LEU A 45 3.06 8.35 -22.25
CA LEU A 45 4.30 8.96 -21.75
C LEU A 45 5.45 7.96 -21.65
N LYS A 46 5.16 6.68 -21.38
CA LYS A 46 6.13 5.68 -20.96
C LYS A 46 6.89 6.16 -19.71
N THR A 47 8.00 5.51 -19.40
CA THR A 47 8.84 5.87 -18.25
C THR A 47 9.59 7.18 -18.48
N GLN A 48 9.37 8.17 -17.62
CA GLN A 48 10.03 9.48 -17.62
C GLN A 48 10.31 9.92 -16.17
N HIS A 49 11.48 9.55 -15.63
CA HIS A 49 11.77 9.70 -14.20
C HIS A 49 11.88 11.17 -13.73
N GLU A 50 12.59 12.02 -14.45
CA GLU A 50 12.71 13.44 -14.09
C GLU A 50 11.35 14.15 -14.14
N LEU A 51 10.52 13.80 -15.12
CA LEU A 51 9.15 14.29 -15.19
C LEU A 51 8.30 13.77 -14.03
N ALA A 52 8.49 12.51 -13.60
CA ALA A 52 7.81 11.96 -12.43
C ALA A 52 8.18 12.75 -11.15
N ARG A 53 9.45 13.08 -10.94
CA ARG A 53 9.90 13.92 -9.82
C ARG A 53 9.26 15.31 -9.87
N ALA A 54 9.24 15.92 -11.05
CA ALA A 54 8.63 17.24 -11.24
C ALA A 54 7.10 17.22 -10.98
N LEU A 55 6.40 16.17 -11.44
CA LEU A 55 4.97 15.96 -11.16
C LEU A 55 4.73 15.73 -9.66
N TRP A 56 5.59 14.95 -8.99
CA TRP A 56 5.46 14.69 -7.56
C TRP A 56 5.53 15.96 -6.71
N ALA A 57 6.45 16.86 -7.07
CA ALA A 57 6.67 18.15 -6.41
C ALA A 57 5.50 19.14 -6.55
N THR A 58 4.53 18.87 -7.44
CA THR A 58 3.32 19.72 -7.57
C THR A 58 2.33 19.56 -6.43
N GLU A 59 2.50 18.52 -5.60
CA GLU A 59 1.57 18.12 -4.53
C GLU A 59 0.16 17.71 -4.97
N ASP A 60 -0.18 17.90 -6.26
CA ASP A 60 -1.47 17.47 -6.81
C ASP A 60 -1.58 15.94 -6.80
N THR A 61 -2.68 15.42 -6.25
CA THR A 61 -2.91 13.98 -6.10
C THR A 61 -2.91 13.25 -7.45
N ALA A 62 -3.56 13.79 -8.49
CA ALA A 62 -3.60 13.14 -9.79
C ALA A 62 -2.21 13.14 -10.45
N ALA A 63 -1.45 14.23 -10.29
CA ALA A 63 -0.07 14.34 -10.76
C ALA A 63 0.86 13.35 -10.04
N ARG A 64 0.73 13.18 -8.71
CA ARG A 64 1.48 12.19 -7.94
C ARG A 64 1.13 10.76 -8.35
N LEU A 65 -0.14 10.45 -8.57
CA LEU A 65 -0.55 9.15 -9.10
C LEU A 65 0.04 8.88 -10.49
N LEU A 66 0.06 9.89 -11.38
CA LEU A 66 0.72 9.78 -12.69
C LEU A 66 2.23 9.58 -12.55
N ALA A 67 2.88 10.34 -11.66
CA ALA A 67 4.31 10.24 -11.39
C ALA A 67 4.70 8.79 -11.03
N LEU A 68 3.94 8.16 -10.14
CA LEU A 68 4.18 6.77 -9.72
C LEU A 68 4.04 5.75 -10.86
N LEU A 69 3.22 6.05 -11.88
CA LEU A 69 3.06 5.21 -13.06
C LEU A 69 4.20 5.35 -14.09
N ILE A 70 4.90 6.49 -14.10
CA ILE A 70 5.94 6.80 -15.09
C ILE A 70 7.36 6.90 -14.51
N CYS A 71 7.52 6.69 -13.20
CA CYS A 71 8.83 6.75 -12.54
C CYS A 71 9.74 5.54 -12.87
N ARG A 72 11.01 5.65 -12.51
CA ARG A 72 11.95 4.52 -12.40
C ARG A 72 12.18 4.22 -10.91
N PRO A 73 11.49 3.23 -10.33
CA PRO A 73 11.56 2.96 -8.89
C PRO A 73 12.97 2.86 -8.32
N LYS A 74 13.90 2.23 -9.05
CA LYS A 74 15.28 1.98 -8.61
C LYS A 74 16.19 3.22 -8.61
N LEU A 75 15.73 4.36 -9.13
CA LEU A 75 16.49 5.61 -9.14
C LEU A 75 16.13 6.56 -7.98
N TYR A 76 15.09 6.21 -7.21
CA TYR A 76 14.81 6.91 -5.97
C TYR A 76 15.82 6.50 -4.90
N GLU A 77 16.40 7.49 -4.23
CA GLU A 77 17.27 7.29 -3.08
C GLU A 77 16.43 6.99 -1.83
N ARG A 78 17.06 6.40 -0.80
CA ARG A 78 16.40 6.07 0.48
C ARG A 78 15.67 7.29 1.08
N ASP A 79 16.39 8.39 1.27
CA ASP A 79 15.85 9.58 1.95
C ASP A 79 14.76 10.28 1.13
N GLU A 80 14.84 10.16 -0.20
CA GLU A 80 13.79 10.65 -1.09
C GLU A 80 12.50 9.85 -0.89
N LEU A 81 12.58 8.52 -0.78
CA LEU A 81 11.41 7.68 -0.51
C LEU A 81 10.82 7.92 0.89
N ASP A 82 11.66 8.18 1.89
CA ASP A 82 11.20 8.56 3.24
C ASP A 82 10.45 9.90 3.22
N SER A 83 10.97 10.91 2.51
CA SER A 83 10.23 12.17 2.31
C SER A 83 8.92 11.93 1.57
N MET A 84 8.95 11.16 0.48
CA MET A 84 7.76 10.88 -0.34
C MET A 84 6.66 10.17 0.47
N ILE A 85 6.99 9.22 1.35
CA ILE A 85 5.96 8.51 2.12
C ILE A 85 5.28 9.43 3.14
N ARG A 86 6.04 10.36 3.74
CA ARG A 86 5.53 11.38 4.66
C ARG A 86 4.69 12.44 3.94
N ASP A 87 4.99 12.71 2.68
CA ASP A 87 4.20 13.61 1.83
C ASP A 87 2.91 12.96 1.28
N ALA A 88 2.84 11.63 1.24
CA ALA A 88 1.75 10.85 0.65
C ALA A 88 0.50 10.80 1.55
N ARG A 89 -0.13 11.97 1.74
CA ARG A 89 -1.29 12.14 2.64
C ARG A 89 -2.51 11.30 2.25
N THR A 90 -2.80 11.19 0.95
CA THR A 90 -3.97 10.47 0.47
C THR A 90 -3.72 8.95 0.41
N PRO A 91 -4.69 8.13 0.87
CA PRO A 91 -4.56 6.67 0.88
C PRO A 91 -4.11 6.07 -0.45
N LYS A 92 -4.62 6.58 -1.58
CA LYS A 92 -4.27 6.05 -2.90
C LYS A 92 -2.84 6.34 -3.29
N VAL A 93 -2.36 7.56 -3.06
CA VAL A 93 -0.97 7.93 -3.36
C VAL A 93 -0.02 7.11 -2.49
N HIS A 94 -0.33 6.98 -1.19
CA HIS A 94 0.43 6.18 -0.26
C HIS A 94 0.54 4.71 -0.70
N ASP A 95 -0.59 4.06 -0.97
CA ASP A 95 -0.64 2.67 -1.43
C ASP A 95 0.13 2.47 -2.75
N TRP A 96 -0.05 3.37 -3.72
CA TRP A 96 0.66 3.27 -4.99
C TRP A 96 2.16 3.53 -4.85
N LEU A 97 2.58 4.45 -3.97
CA LEU A 97 3.99 4.72 -3.71
C LEU A 97 4.68 3.44 -3.19
N VAL A 98 4.09 2.81 -2.18
CA VAL A 98 4.62 1.56 -1.62
C VAL A 98 4.67 0.46 -2.69
N ASN A 99 3.57 0.25 -3.44
CA ASN A 99 3.45 -0.88 -4.37
C ASN A 99 4.21 -0.70 -5.70
N TYR A 100 4.27 0.51 -6.23
CA TYR A 100 4.86 0.77 -7.54
C TYR A 100 6.32 1.22 -7.45
N ALA A 101 6.70 1.91 -6.38
CA ALA A 101 8.06 2.39 -6.16
C ALA A 101 8.79 1.59 -5.07
N VAL A 102 8.38 1.70 -3.80
CA VAL A 102 9.20 1.24 -2.66
C VAL A 102 9.50 -0.27 -2.71
N LYS A 103 8.48 -1.12 -2.89
CA LYS A 103 8.64 -2.59 -2.96
C LYS A 103 9.62 -3.07 -4.04
N LYS A 104 9.91 -2.24 -5.03
CA LYS A 104 10.80 -2.55 -6.17
C LYS A 104 12.18 -1.88 -6.06
N ASN A 105 12.39 -1.07 -5.02
CA ASN A 105 13.59 -0.29 -4.80
C ASN A 105 14.63 -1.09 -3.96
N PRO A 106 15.94 -0.95 -4.22
CA PRO A 106 16.98 -1.62 -3.44
C PRO A 106 16.98 -1.26 -1.93
N HIS A 107 16.51 -0.07 -1.55
CA HIS A 107 16.44 0.38 -0.16
C HIS A 107 15.21 -0.14 0.61
N SER A 108 14.37 -0.98 -0.01
CA SER A 108 13.12 -1.44 0.60
C SER A 108 13.30 -2.11 1.97
N GLU A 109 14.39 -2.84 2.21
CA GLU A 109 14.60 -3.49 3.51
C GLU A 109 15.00 -2.48 4.60
N GLU A 110 15.85 -1.52 4.25
CA GLU A 110 16.26 -0.45 5.16
C GLU A 110 15.04 0.41 5.55
N LEU A 111 14.22 0.79 4.57
CA LEU A 111 12.99 1.54 4.79
C LEU A 111 11.96 0.73 5.59
N ARG A 112 11.86 -0.58 5.38
CA ARG A 112 10.97 -1.45 6.18
C ARG A 112 11.33 -1.39 7.66
N LEU A 113 12.62 -1.51 7.98
CA LEU A 113 13.11 -1.44 9.36
C LEU A 113 12.93 -0.05 9.97
N LEU A 114 13.16 0.99 9.17
CA LEU A 114 12.95 2.38 9.60
C LEU A 114 11.48 2.66 9.92
N TRP A 115 10.56 2.15 9.08
CA TRP A 115 9.16 2.54 9.13
C TRP A 115 8.30 1.68 10.05
N ILE A 116 8.62 0.40 10.29
CA ILE A 116 7.70 -0.54 10.96
C ILE A 116 7.21 -0.07 12.34
N ASP A 117 8.05 0.68 13.06
CA ASP A 117 7.77 1.24 14.39
C ASP A 117 7.70 2.79 14.38
N ASP A 118 7.49 3.40 13.20
CA ASP A 118 7.37 4.86 13.08
C ASP A 118 6.14 5.37 13.88
N PRO A 119 6.27 6.48 14.62
CA PRO A 119 5.15 7.04 15.39
C PRO A 119 3.99 7.53 14.50
N ASP A 120 4.23 7.82 13.22
CA ASP A 120 3.18 8.09 12.26
C ASP A 120 2.60 6.77 11.74
N ALA A 121 1.34 6.48 12.11
CA ALA A 121 0.64 5.26 11.72
C ALA A 121 0.54 5.06 10.19
N ALA A 122 0.54 6.13 9.38
CA ALA A 122 0.59 6.00 7.93
C ALA A 122 1.94 5.43 7.49
N VAL A 123 3.05 5.98 8.00
CA VAL A 123 4.41 5.50 7.70
C VAL A 123 4.59 4.07 8.23
N ALA A 124 4.15 3.79 9.47
CA ALA A 124 4.13 2.44 10.02
C ALA A 124 3.38 1.45 9.14
N SER A 125 2.23 1.84 8.59
CA SER A 125 1.47 0.97 7.67
C SER A 125 2.27 0.60 6.42
N ALA A 126 3.14 1.50 5.92
CA ALA A 126 4.06 1.19 4.83
C ALA A 126 5.11 0.16 5.26
N GLY A 127 5.71 0.33 6.44
CA GLY A 127 6.62 -0.64 7.05
C GLY A 127 6.01 -2.04 7.15
N TRP A 128 4.79 -2.14 7.68
CA TRP A 128 4.04 -3.40 7.74
C TRP A 128 3.71 -3.98 6.36
N ALA A 129 3.33 -3.15 5.39
CA ALA A 129 3.10 -3.60 4.01
C ALA A 129 4.37 -4.17 3.32
N LEU A 130 5.54 -3.65 3.67
CA LEU A 130 6.84 -4.19 3.23
C LEU A 130 7.17 -5.49 3.97
N THR A 131 6.89 -5.58 5.27
CA THR A 131 7.02 -6.81 6.07
C THR A 131 6.16 -7.93 5.50
N THR A 132 4.89 -7.69 5.21
CA THR A 132 4.00 -8.66 4.55
C THR A 132 4.57 -9.15 3.22
N ASN A 133 5.17 -8.26 2.43
CA ASN A 133 5.81 -8.68 1.17
C ASN A 133 7.01 -9.61 1.41
N ARG A 134 7.81 -9.34 2.44
CA ARG A 134 8.97 -10.15 2.80
C ARG A 134 8.55 -11.50 3.36
N VAL A 135 7.53 -11.57 4.23
CA VAL A 135 6.95 -12.83 4.74
C VAL A 135 6.61 -13.78 3.60
N ALA A 136 6.02 -13.26 2.51
CA ALA A 136 5.61 -14.06 1.37
C ALA A 136 6.75 -14.49 0.43
N LYS A 137 7.82 -13.69 0.32
CA LYS A 137 8.83 -13.85 -0.75
C LYS A 137 10.21 -14.26 -0.26
N ARG A 138 10.65 -13.74 0.89
CA ARG A 138 11.99 -13.92 1.47
C ARG A 138 11.91 -13.88 3.00
N PRO A 139 11.25 -14.87 3.62
CA PRO A 139 11.00 -14.88 5.06
C PRO A 139 12.27 -15.10 5.90
N ASP A 140 13.35 -15.62 5.31
CA ASP A 140 14.61 -15.90 6.02
C ASP A 140 15.09 -14.67 6.80
N GLY A 141 15.43 -14.90 8.08
CA GLY A 141 15.87 -13.87 9.02
C GLY A 141 14.77 -12.96 9.56
N LEU A 142 13.48 -13.21 9.26
CA LEU A 142 12.38 -12.60 10.01
C LEU A 142 12.09 -13.40 11.27
N ASP A 143 11.89 -12.70 12.37
CA ASP A 143 11.29 -13.28 13.57
C ASP A 143 9.76 -13.20 13.46
N LEU A 144 9.17 -14.22 12.83
CA LEU A 144 7.73 -14.29 12.63
C LEU A 144 6.95 -14.45 13.94
N SER A 145 7.57 -15.03 14.98
CA SER A 145 6.91 -15.17 16.29
C SER A 145 6.78 -13.81 16.95
N SER A 146 7.86 -13.03 16.98
CA SER A 146 7.82 -11.66 17.50
C SER A 146 6.86 -10.75 16.71
N LEU A 147 6.75 -10.94 15.38
CA LEU A 147 5.75 -10.20 14.60
C LEU A 147 4.30 -10.55 15.02
N LEU A 148 4.01 -11.83 15.29
CA LEU A 148 2.70 -12.24 15.79
C LEU A 148 2.42 -11.68 17.19
N ASP A 149 3.43 -11.60 18.05
CA ASP A 149 3.30 -11.01 19.39
C ASP A 149 2.90 -9.52 19.31
N VAL A 150 3.56 -8.74 18.43
CA VAL A 150 3.22 -7.33 18.20
C VAL A 150 1.82 -7.18 17.60
N ILE A 151 1.45 -8.04 16.65
CA ILE A 151 0.09 -8.04 16.08
C ILE A 151 -0.95 -8.31 17.16
N GLU A 152 -0.70 -9.30 18.01
CA GLU A 152 -1.61 -9.67 19.08
C GLU A 152 -1.82 -8.53 20.09
N SER A 153 -0.75 -7.82 20.45
CA SER A 153 -0.82 -6.74 21.43
C SER A 153 -1.44 -5.46 20.87
N ASP A 154 -1.09 -5.08 19.64
CA ASP A 154 -1.29 -3.70 19.18
C ASP A 154 -2.36 -3.55 18.09
N MET A 155 -2.59 -4.57 17.26
CA MET A 155 -3.40 -4.44 16.04
C MET A 155 -4.83 -3.96 16.31
N LYS A 156 -5.43 -4.39 17.41
CA LYS A 156 -6.83 -4.09 17.74
C LYS A 156 -7.08 -2.59 17.94
N ASP A 157 -6.11 -1.90 18.51
CA ASP A 157 -6.21 -0.48 18.85
C ASP A 157 -5.47 0.42 17.85
N ALA A 158 -4.80 -0.18 16.85
CA ALA A 158 -4.11 0.54 15.79
C ALA A 158 -5.10 1.35 14.90
N PRO A 159 -4.71 2.52 14.37
CA PRO A 159 -5.52 3.26 13.41
C PRO A 159 -5.81 2.45 12.14
N ASP A 160 -6.97 2.68 11.51
CA ASP A 160 -7.53 1.86 10.41
C ASP A 160 -6.51 1.37 9.37
N ARG A 161 -5.65 2.26 8.86
CA ARG A 161 -4.66 1.90 7.83
C ARG A 161 -3.57 0.97 8.37
N LEU A 162 -3.08 1.24 9.57
CA LEU A 162 -2.07 0.40 10.23
C LEU A 162 -2.70 -0.94 10.63
N GLN A 163 -3.90 -0.92 11.20
CA GLN A 163 -4.67 -2.12 11.53
C GLN A 163 -4.87 -3.02 10.30
N TRP A 164 -5.22 -2.43 9.15
CA TRP A 164 -5.34 -3.18 7.89
C TRP A 164 -4.00 -3.83 7.47
N ALA A 165 -2.90 -3.09 7.56
CA ALA A 165 -1.57 -3.59 7.19
C ALA A 165 -1.10 -4.74 8.11
N MET A 166 -1.34 -4.61 9.41
CA MET A 166 -1.07 -5.64 10.42
C MET A 166 -1.94 -6.89 10.20
N ASN A 167 -3.25 -6.72 9.95
CA ASN A 167 -4.16 -7.84 9.66
C ASN A 167 -3.74 -8.59 8.38
N HIS A 168 -3.31 -7.86 7.35
CA HIS A 168 -2.77 -8.49 6.16
C HIS A 168 -1.48 -9.26 6.46
N CYS A 169 -0.60 -8.74 7.31
CA CYS A 169 0.60 -9.46 7.75
C CYS A 169 0.25 -10.75 8.49
N LEU A 170 -0.70 -10.69 9.43
CA LEU A 170 -1.24 -11.84 10.16
C LEU A 170 -1.74 -12.93 9.20
N ALA A 171 -2.61 -12.54 8.26
CA ALA A 171 -3.14 -13.44 7.26
C ALA A 171 -2.02 -14.06 6.41
N GLN A 172 -1.08 -13.25 5.94
CA GLN A 172 0.04 -13.71 5.12
C GLN A 172 0.95 -14.70 5.88
N ILE A 173 1.20 -14.49 7.17
CA ILE A 173 1.94 -15.45 8.00
C ILE A 173 1.18 -16.77 8.06
N GLY A 174 -0.12 -16.76 8.38
CA GLY A 174 -0.93 -17.99 8.47
C GLY A 174 -1.09 -18.74 7.14
N ILE A 175 -1.06 -18.02 6.01
CA ILE A 175 -1.14 -18.62 4.68
C ILE A 175 0.17 -19.32 4.31
N GLU A 176 1.31 -18.65 4.48
CA GLU A 176 2.61 -19.14 3.96
C GLU A 176 3.35 -20.05 4.94
N HIS A 177 3.13 -19.91 6.25
CA HIS A 177 3.91 -20.59 7.29
C HIS A 177 3.03 -21.55 8.08
N ALA A 178 2.99 -22.82 7.62
CA ALA A 178 2.10 -23.83 8.18
C ALA A 178 2.27 -24.04 9.71
N ASP A 179 3.51 -24.01 10.19
CA ASP A 179 3.83 -24.21 11.61
C ASP A 179 3.31 -23.07 12.51
N LEU A 180 3.08 -21.89 11.94
CA LEU A 180 2.55 -20.71 12.65
C LEU A 180 1.06 -20.47 12.39
N ARG A 181 0.44 -21.25 11.50
CA ARG A 181 -0.96 -21.03 11.08
C ARG A 181 -1.94 -21.09 12.22
N ALA A 182 -1.80 -22.08 13.10
CA ALA A 182 -2.69 -22.22 14.25
C ALA A 182 -2.64 -20.98 15.15
N ARG A 183 -1.46 -20.40 15.35
CA ARG A 183 -1.28 -19.16 16.12
C ARG A 183 -1.91 -17.96 15.43
N ALA A 184 -1.72 -17.83 14.12
CA ALA A 184 -2.30 -16.73 13.35
C ALA A 184 -3.85 -16.77 13.35
N LEU A 185 -4.44 -17.97 13.25
CA LEU A 185 -5.89 -18.17 13.35
C LEU A 185 -6.43 -17.77 14.72
N ASP A 186 -5.79 -18.25 15.80
CA ASP A 186 -6.17 -17.91 17.19
C ASP A 186 -6.16 -16.40 17.45
N ILE A 187 -5.11 -15.70 16.99
CA ILE A 187 -5.03 -14.23 17.11
C ILE A 187 -6.18 -13.58 16.35
N GLY A 188 -6.43 -14.00 15.10
CA GLY A 188 -7.53 -13.46 14.28
C GLY A 188 -8.90 -13.65 14.92
N GLU A 189 -9.17 -14.84 15.46
CA GLU A 189 -10.43 -15.19 16.14
C GLU A 189 -10.65 -14.38 17.42
N ARG A 190 -9.61 -14.16 18.23
CA ARG A 190 -9.71 -13.38 19.47
C ARG A 190 -9.83 -11.88 19.22
N LEU A 191 -9.08 -11.35 18.25
CA LEU A 191 -9.08 -9.91 17.98
C LEU A 191 -10.28 -9.45 17.17
N ARG A 192 -10.84 -10.31 16.30
CA ARG A 192 -12.04 -10.06 15.48
C ARG A 192 -11.93 -8.81 14.59
N VAL A 193 -10.70 -8.42 14.24
CA VAL A 193 -10.40 -7.28 13.38
C VAL A 193 -10.93 -7.56 11.97
N LEU A 194 -11.72 -6.64 11.43
CA LEU A 194 -12.35 -6.71 10.09
C LEU A 194 -13.33 -7.88 9.88
N GLU A 195 -13.86 -8.48 10.94
CA GLU A 195 -14.84 -9.58 10.84
C GLU A 195 -16.10 -9.16 10.08
N ASP A 196 -16.63 -7.97 10.38
CA ASP A 196 -17.84 -7.42 9.77
C ASP A 196 -17.55 -6.58 8.50
N TYR A 197 -16.35 -6.68 7.94
CA TYR A 197 -15.97 -5.86 6.79
C TYR A 197 -16.86 -6.19 5.56
N PRO A 198 -17.51 -5.18 4.94
CA PRO A 198 -18.38 -5.40 3.80
C PRO A 198 -17.63 -6.06 2.64
N THR A 199 -17.95 -7.33 2.38
CA THR A 199 -17.30 -8.14 1.36
C THR A 199 -18.29 -8.44 0.24
N PRO A 200 -18.06 -7.94 -0.99
CA PRO A 200 -18.92 -8.23 -2.13
C PRO A 200 -19.02 -9.74 -2.43
N PRO A 201 -20.09 -10.19 -3.10
CA PRO A 201 -20.19 -11.56 -3.57
C PRO A 201 -18.98 -11.97 -4.42
N ASN A 202 -18.48 -13.19 -4.24
CA ASN A 202 -17.30 -13.76 -4.90
C ASN A 202 -15.95 -13.11 -4.51
N CYS A 203 -15.91 -12.24 -3.50
CA CYS A 203 -14.66 -11.78 -2.88
C CYS A 203 -14.37 -12.56 -1.60
N THR A 204 -13.10 -12.76 -1.29
CA THR A 204 -12.67 -13.31 0.01
C THR A 204 -12.70 -12.20 1.05
N SER A 205 -13.31 -12.46 2.21
CA SER A 205 -13.34 -11.52 3.33
C SER A 205 -11.92 -11.20 3.81
N PRO A 206 -11.60 -9.95 4.20
CA PRO A 206 -10.31 -9.60 4.77
C PRO A 206 -10.16 -10.05 6.23
N PHE A 207 -11.20 -10.61 6.86
CA PHE A 207 -11.10 -11.21 8.19
C PHE A 207 -10.06 -12.34 8.18
N ALA A 208 -8.99 -12.20 8.96
CA ALA A 208 -7.80 -13.06 8.84
C ALA A 208 -8.12 -14.56 8.89
N PRO A 209 -8.94 -15.10 9.82
CA PRO A 209 -9.28 -16.53 9.83
C PRO A 209 -9.96 -17.01 8.55
N THR A 210 -10.96 -16.27 8.06
CA THR A 210 -11.64 -16.60 6.79
C THR A 210 -10.66 -16.53 5.62
N TRP A 211 -9.84 -15.49 5.58
CA TRP A 211 -8.87 -15.28 4.50
C TRP A 211 -7.81 -16.39 4.46
N ILE A 212 -7.22 -16.73 5.61
CA ILE A 212 -6.22 -17.80 5.74
C ILE A 212 -6.78 -19.12 5.22
N ASN A 213 -7.94 -19.54 5.74
CA ASN A 213 -8.54 -20.83 5.40
C ASN A 213 -8.91 -20.92 3.90
N GLU A 214 -9.49 -19.86 3.34
CA GLU A 214 -9.82 -19.79 1.92
C GLU A 214 -8.57 -19.93 1.03
N MET A 215 -7.50 -19.18 1.35
CA MET A 215 -6.28 -19.20 0.54
C MET A 215 -5.51 -20.51 0.66
N VAL A 216 -5.51 -21.15 1.83
CA VAL A 216 -4.91 -22.48 2.03
C VAL A 216 -5.71 -23.53 1.26
N SER A 217 -7.05 -23.48 1.31
CA SER A 217 -7.90 -24.41 0.56
C SER A 217 -7.68 -24.34 -0.95
N ARG A 218 -7.44 -23.15 -1.52
CA ARG A 218 -7.16 -22.98 -2.96
C ARG A 218 -5.83 -23.57 -3.42
N ARG A 219 -4.90 -23.82 -2.49
CA ARG A 219 -3.57 -24.38 -2.75
C ARG A 219 -3.48 -25.89 -2.52
N SER A 220 -4.54 -26.48 -1.97
CA SER A 220 -4.62 -27.90 -1.62
C SER A 220 -5.17 -28.75 -2.76
#